data_AF-A0A183EDG4-F1
#
_entry.id   AF-A0A183EDG4-F1
#
_cell.length_a   1.000
_cell.length_b   1.000
_cell.length_c   1.000
_cell.angle_alpha   90.00
_cell.angle_beta   90.00
_cell.angle_gamma   90.00
#
_symmetry.space_group_name_H-M   'P 1'
#
loop_
_entity.id
_entity.type
_entity.pdbx_description
1 polymer ?
#
loop_
_entity_poly.entity_id
_entity_poly.type
_entity_poly.pdbx_seq_one_letter_code
_entity_poly.pdbx_strand_id
1 'polypeptide(L)'
;IRRFCPDVPILVVGNKKDIRNERDRDRRKSGNENLEHVRQLVNYDDAAACSKQFSSHKVLECSAKTKEGVRNVFDTAIRIAIAHRASRSSRVLNSIMKLRLVF
;
A
#
# COMPACT_ATOMS: atom_id res chain seq x y z
N ILE A 1 0.63 13.02 8.34
CA ILE A 1 -0.53 12.08 8.36
C ILE A 1 -0.86 11.63 9.79
N ARG A 2 0.05 10.96 10.50
CA ARG A 2 -0.23 10.42 11.86
C ARG A 2 -0.67 11.46 12.91
N ARG A 3 -0.29 12.73 12.76
CA ARG A 3 -0.78 13.82 13.64
C ARG A 3 -2.31 14.04 13.55
N PHE A 4 -2.90 13.91 12.36
CA PHE A 4 -4.33 14.14 12.13
C PHE A 4 -5.14 12.84 12.08
N CYS A 5 -4.52 11.75 11.65
CA CYS A 5 -5.13 10.42 11.54
C CYS A 5 -4.25 9.39 12.27
N PRO A 6 -4.22 9.39 13.62
CA PRO A 6 -3.29 8.56 14.38
C PRO A 6 -3.59 7.06 14.24
N ASP A 7 -4.87 6.68 14.33
CA ASP A 7 -5.31 5.28 14.34
C ASP A 7 -5.78 4.76 12.99
N VAL A 8 -5.80 5.61 11.95
CA VAL A 8 -6.31 5.20 10.64
C VAL A 8 -5.29 4.27 10.00
N PRO A 9 -5.70 3.08 9.51
CA PRO A 9 -4.78 2.18 8.83
C PRO A 9 -4.26 2.81 7.54
N ILE A 10 -2.97 2.57 7.25
CA ILE A 10 -2.29 3.07 6.05
C ILE A 10 -2.07 1.90 5.10
N LEU A 11 -2.30 2.13 3.80
CA LEU A 11 -1.97 1.23 2.71
C LEU A 11 -1.02 1.97 1.77
N VAL A 12 0.14 1.38 1.48
CA VAL A 12 1.14 1.95 0.57
C VAL A 12 0.91 1.41 -0.84
N VAL A 13 0.81 2.32 -1.82
CA VAL A 13 0.52 1.99 -3.21
C VAL A 13 1.57 2.61 -4.14
N GLY A 14 2.24 1.76 -4.93
CA GLY A 14 3.11 2.16 -6.02
C GLY A 14 2.29 2.43 -7.28
N ASN A 15 2.34 3.68 -7.77
CA ASN A 15 1.57 4.10 -8.94
C ASN A 15 2.40 4.02 -10.23
N LYS A 16 1.72 4.11 -11.38
CA LYS A 16 2.34 4.16 -12.72
C LYS A 16 3.20 2.94 -13.05
N LYS A 17 2.74 1.74 -12.64
CA LYS A 17 3.42 0.47 -12.92
C LYS A 17 3.74 0.27 -14.42
N ASP A 18 2.92 0.85 -15.30
CA ASP A 18 3.09 0.84 -16.75
C ASP A 18 4.45 1.39 -17.24
N ILE A 19 5.06 2.34 -16.52
CA ILE A 19 6.36 2.90 -16.88
C ILE A 19 7.47 1.83 -16.87
N ARG A 20 7.37 0.81 -16.00
CA ARG A 20 8.32 -0.32 -15.99
C ARG A 20 8.26 -1.10 -17.31
N ASN A 21 7.04 -1.41 -17.77
CA ASN A 21 6.80 -2.15 -19.01
C ASN A 21 7.21 -1.34 -20.24
N GLU A 22 6.96 -0.03 -20.25
CA GLU A 22 7.36 0.87 -21.35
C GLU A 22 8.88 0.92 -21.48
N ARG A 23 9.62 1.02 -20.36
CA ARG A 23 11.08 0.95 -20.39
C ARG A 23 11.62 -0.38 -20.89
N ASP A 24 11.04 -1.48 -20.46
CA ASP A 24 11.47 -2.80 -20.95
C ASP A 24 11.25 -2.91 -22.46
N ARG A 25 10.17 -2.31 -22.98
CA ARG A 25 9.92 -2.22 -24.43
C ARG A 25 10.94 -1.32 -25.13
N ASP A 26 11.25 -0.16 -24.57
CA ASP A 26 12.20 0.79 -25.16
C ASP A 26 13.64 0.23 -25.18
N ARG A 27 14.06 -0.46 -24.11
CA ARG A 27 15.33 -1.19 -24.05
C ARG A 27 15.42 -2.26 -25.13
N ARG A 28 14.38 -3.08 -25.29
CA ARG A 28 14.32 -4.13 -26.33
C ARG A 28 14.32 -3.55 -27.75
N LYS A 29 13.72 -2.38 -27.96
CA LYS A 29 13.64 -1.72 -29.28
C LYS A 29 14.92 -0.99 -29.66
N SER A 30 15.56 -0.31 -28.70
CA SER A 30 16.73 0.53 -28.95
C SER A 30 18.03 -0.29 -29.03
N GLY A 31 18.05 -1.50 -28.46
CA GLY A 31 19.28 -2.32 -28.36
C GLY A 31 20.39 -1.67 -27.52
N ASN A 32 20.12 -0.50 -26.96
CA ASN A 32 21.07 0.32 -26.22
C ASN A 32 20.73 0.26 -24.74
N GLU A 33 21.60 -0.39 -23.97
CA GLU A 33 21.47 -0.53 -22.52
C GLU A 33 21.66 0.81 -21.78
N ASN A 34 22.30 1.78 -22.45
CA ASN A 34 22.67 3.10 -21.91
C ASN A 34 21.64 4.20 -22.15
N LEU A 35 20.33 3.90 -22.18
CA LEU A 35 19.33 4.97 -22.07
C LEU A 35 19.36 5.54 -20.63
N GLU A 36 20.37 6.37 -20.36
CA GLU A 36 20.83 6.94 -19.08
C GLU A 36 20.08 8.23 -18.68
N HIS A 37 18.96 8.57 -19.33
CA HIS A 37 18.08 9.64 -18.84
C HIS A 37 16.95 9.05 -17.98
N VAL A 38 17.36 8.36 -16.92
CA VAL A 38 16.48 7.50 -16.12
C VAL A 38 16.20 8.16 -14.78
N ARG A 39 15.00 8.75 -14.63
CA ARG A 39 14.39 8.85 -13.29
C ARG A 39 14.39 7.46 -12.68
N GLN A 40 15.19 7.22 -11.65
CA GLN A 40 15.37 5.89 -11.08
C GLN A 40 14.01 5.37 -10.61
N LEU A 41 13.54 4.28 -11.22
CA LEU A 41 12.30 3.65 -10.81
C LEU A 41 12.50 3.11 -9.39
N VAL A 42 11.48 3.25 -8.56
CA VAL A 42 11.52 2.70 -7.20
C VAL A 42 11.65 1.18 -7.29
N ASN A 43 12.58 0.57 -6.57
CA ASN A 43 12.63 -0.88 -6.48
C ASN A 43 11.45 -1.37 -5.60
N TYR A 44 10.81 -2.47 -6.02
CA TYR A 44 9.72 -3.05 -5.26
C TYR A 44 10.16 -3.47 -3.85
N ASP A 45 11.35 -4.04 -3.71
CA ASP A 45 11.85 -4.51 -2.41
C ASP A 45 12.14 -3.35 -1.45
N ASP A 46 12.71 -2.25 -1.98
CA ASP A 46 12.93 -1.02 -1.20
C ASP A 46 11.59 -0.41 -0.77
N ALA A 47 10.61 -0.38 -1.68
CA ALA A 47 9.26 0.08 -1.35
C ALA A 47 8.62 -0.81 -0.28
N ALA A 48 8.77 -2.13 -0.37
CA ALA A 48 8.26 -3.08 0.60
C ALA A 48 8.92 -2.87 1.97
N ALA A 49 10.24 -2.71 2.03
CA ALA A 49 10.99 -2.43 3.24
C ALA A 49 10.55 -1.11 3.89
N CYS A 50 10.45 -0.04 3.09
CA CYS A 50 9.97 1.27 3.54
C CYS A 50 8.52 1.19 4.06
N SER A 51 7.65 0.44 3.37
CA SER A 51 6.24 0.34 3.75
C SER A 51 6.01 -0.24 5.14
N LYS A 52 6.91 -1.12 5.60
CA LYS A 52 6.82 -1.75 6.94
C LYS A 52 6.85 -0.73 8.08
N GLN A 53 7.40 0.46 7.84
CA GLN A 53 7.42 1.54 8.83
C GLN A 53 6.05 2.21 9.01
N PHE A 54 5.16 2.08 8.03
CA PHE A 54 3.89 2.82 7.99
C PHE A 54 2.65 1.92 7.94
N SER A 55 2.78 0.74 7.34
CA SER A 55 1.72 -0.22 7.01
C SER A 55 2.12 -1.62 7.44
N SER A 56 1.18 -2.34 8.07
CA SER A 56 1.31 -3.78 8.32
C SER A 56 0.99 -4.64 7.09
N HIS A 57 0.54 -4.02 6.00
CA HIS A 57 0.11 -4.68 4.77
C HIS A 57 1.18 -4.56 3.68
N LYS A 58 1.20 -5.56 2.79
CA LYS A 58 2.08 -5.61 1.62
C LYS A 58 1.81 -4.40 0.70
N VAL A 59 2.89 -3.88 0.11
CA VAL A 59 2.81 -2.87 -0.96
C VAL A 59 2.02 -3.42 -2.13
N LEU A 60 1.10 -2.61 -2.64
CA LEU A 60 0.40 -2.89 -3.89
C LEU A 60 0.94 -1.98 -4.99
N GLU A 61 1.06 -2.49 -6.21
CA GLU A 61 1.36 -1.66 -7.38
C GLU A 61 0.16 -1.62 -8.31
N CYS A 62 -0.11 -0.45 -8.90
CA CYS A 62 -1.16 -0.28 -9.88
C CYS A 62 -0.76 0.67 -11.02
N SER A 63 -1.51 0.59 -12.12
CA SER A 63 -1.50 1.57 -13.18
C SER A 63 -2.93 2.01 -13.46
N ALA A 64 -3.21 3.28 -13.23
CA ALA A 64 -4.48 3.88 -13.63
C ALA A 64 -4.61 3.91 -15.17
N LYS A 65 -3.49 4.01 -15.90
CA LYS A 65 -3.45 4.07 -17.37
C LYS A 65 -3.92 2.76 -17.99
N THR A 66 -3.38 1.64 -17.52
CA THR A 66 -3.74 0.30 -18.03
C THR A 66 -4.87 -0.38 -17.24
N LYS A 67 -5.35 0.28 -16.17
CA LYS A 67 -6.30 -0.23 -15.18
C LYS A 67 -5.79 -1.43 -14.37
N GLU A 68 -4.52 -1.81 -14.54
CA GLU A 68 -3.90 -2.91 -13.82
C GLU A 68 -3.83 -2.62 -12.31
N GLY A 69 -4.25 -3.57 -11.48
CA GLY A 69 -4.12 -3.49 -10.01
C GLY A 69 -5.05 -2.48 -9.31
N VAL A 70 -5.75 -1.61 -10.03
CA VAL A 70 -6.60 -0.56 -9.45
C VAL A 70 -7.69 -1.15 -8.54
N ARG A 71 -8.43 -2.16 -9.02
CA ARG A 71 -9.47 -2.82 -8.22
C ARG A 71 -8.90 -3.44 -6.94
N ASN A 72 -7.76 -4.10 -7.04
CA ASN A 72 -7.11 -4.75 -5.91
C ASN A 72 -6.71 -3.75 -4.81
N VAL A 73 -6.27 -2.56 -5.19
CA VAL A 73 -5.97 -1.47 -4.24
C VAL A 73 -7.21 -1.11 -3.42
N PHE A 74 -8.35 -0.88 -4.08
CA PHE A 74 -9.58 -0.52 -3.38
C PHE A 74 -10.19 -1.67 -2.58
N ASP A 75 -10.23 -2.88 -3.13
CA ASP A 75 -10.73 -4.07 -2.42
C ASP A 75 -9.91 -4.32 -1.15
N THR A 76 -8.58 -4.15 -1.23
CA THR A 76 -7.69 -4.28 -0.06
C THR A 76 -7.94 -3.17 0.96
N ALA A 77 -8.06 -1.91 0.52
CA ALA A 77 -8.35 -0.79 1.42
C ALA A 77 -9.68 -0.97 2.16
N ILE A 78 -10.73 -1.46 1.47
CA ILE A 78 -12.05 -1.75 2.05
C ILE A 78 -11.92 -2.85 3.12
N ARG A 79 -11.23 -3.95 2.81
CA ARG A 79 -11.00 -5.05 3.78
C ARG A 79 -10.27 -4.57 5.02
N ILE A 80 -9.23 -3.76 4.83
CA ILE A 80 -8.46 -3.16 5.94
C ILE A 80 -9.35 -2.27 6.81
N ALA A 81 -10.18 -1.42 6.18
CA ALA A 81 -11.10 -0.55 6.90
C ALA A 81 -12.14 -1.32 7.72
N ILE A 82 -12.73 -2.38 7.15
CA ILE A 82 -13.69 -3.26 7.84
C ILE A 82 -13.03 -3.97 9.03
N ALA A 83 -11.86 -4.58 8.82
CA ALA A 83 -11.12 -5.27 9.87
C ALA A 83 -10.72 -4.32 11.02
N HIS A 84 -10.27 -3.12 10.67
CA HIS A 84 -9.93 -2.08 11.65
C HIS A 84 -11.14 -1.66 12.49
N ARG A 85 -12.32 -1.50 11.87
CA ARG A 85 -13.57 -1.19 12.58
C ARG A 85 -13.98 -2.32 13.53
N ALA A 86 -13.91 -3.57 13.09
CA ALA A 86 -14.26 -4.73 13.92
C ALA A 86 -13.35 -4.86 15.15
N SER A 87 -12.03 -4.68 14.98
CA SER A 87 -11.03 -4.69 16.07
C SER A 87 -11.27 -3.60 17.13
N ARG A 88 -11.82 -2.45 16.73
CA ARG A 88 -12.15 -1.38 17.69
C ARG A 88 -13.41 -1.70 18.49
N SER A 89 -14.41 -2.31 17.88
CA SER A 89 -15.66 -2.67 18.56
C SER A 89 -15.44 -3.72 19.65
N SER A 90 -14.60 -4.73 19.41
CA SER A 90 -14.27 -5.76 20.39
C SER A 90 -13.46 -5.22 21.57
N ARG A 91 -12.58 -4.24 21.34
CA ARG A 91 -11.82 -3.57 22.41
C ARG A 91 -12.72 -2.78 23.37
N VAL A 92 -13.74 -2.10 22.86
CA VAL A 92 -14.71 -1.37 23.70
C VAL A 92 -15.50 -2.33 24.58
N LEU A 93 -16.04 -3.40 24.01
CA LEU A 93 -16.75 -4.44 24.76
C LEU A 93 -15.87 -5.07 25.84
N ASN A 94 -14.64 -5.47 25.50
CA ASN A 94 -13.70 -6.05 26.46
C ASN A 94 -13.32 -5.06 27.58
N SER A 95 -13.21 -3.77 27.26
CA SER A 95 -12.90 -2.75 28.28
C SER A 95 -14.09 -2.52 29.23
N ILE A 96 -15.32 -2.50 28.72
CA ILE A 96 -16.55 -2.39 29.53
C ILE A 96 -16.70 -3.62 30.42
N MET A 97 -16.50 -4.82 29.87
CA MET A 97 -16.57 -6.07 30.63
C MET A 97 -15.51 -6.14 31.73
N LYS A 98 -14.29 -5.63 31.48
CA LYS A 98 -13.24 -5.52 32.53
C LYS A 98 -13.62 -4.56 33.64
N LEU A 99 -14.15 -3.37 33.34
CA LEU A 99 -14.59 -2.45 34.39
C LEU A 99 -15.68 -3.10 35.26
N ARG A 100 -16.65 -3.79 34.64
CA ARG A 100 -17.75 -4.45 35.36
C ARG A 100 -17.33 -5.68 36.18
N LEU A 101 -16.10 -6.15 36.04
CA LEU A 101 -15.53 -7.25 36.83
C LEU A 101 -14.65 -6.73 38.00
N VAL A 102 -14.28 -5.45 37.96
CA VAL A 102 -13.38 -4.81 38.92
C VAL A 102 -14.15 -3.91 39.91
N PHE A 103 -15.36 -3.51 39.56
CA PHE A 103 -16.36 -2.88 40.45
C PHE A 103 -17.50 -3.85 40.70
#